data_AF-A0A502LRG7-F1
#
_entry.id   AF-A0A502LRG7-F1
#
_cell.length_a   1.000
_cell.length_b   1.000
_cell.length_c   1.000
_cell.angle_alpha   90.00
_cell.angle_beta   90.00
_cell.angle_gamma   90.00
#
_symmetry.space_group_name_H-M   'P 1'
#
loop_
_entity.id
_entity.type
_entity.pdbx_description
1 polymer ?
#
loop_
_entity_poly.entity_id
_entity_poly.type
_entity_poly.pdbx_seq_one_letter_code
_entity_poly.pdbx_strand_id
1 'polypeptide(L)' 'MYFMLGNIAFEPVNLTDFNESHSADFAEHAVLKGKPKLQAMGEKLTDLSFAIRLHHKIGGVESRYQSLLSAKA' A
#
# COMPACT_ATOMS: atom_id res chain seq x y z
N MET A 1 15.16 6.48 1.43
CA MET A 1 14.00 6.14 0.60
C MET A 1 13.16 7.39 0.41
N TYR A 2 12.85 7.77 -0.83
CA TYR A 2 11.98 8.90 -1.17
C TYR A 2 10.62 8.34 -1.55
N PHE A 3 9.55 8.81 -0.91
CA PHE A 3 8.19 8.32 -1.14
C PHE A 3 7.29 9.49 -1.54
N MET A 4 6.45 9.29 -2.56
CA MET A 4 5.47 10.30 -2.99
C MET A 4 4.07 9.71 -3.02
N LEU A 5 3.11 10.44 -2.47
CA LEU A 5 1.68 10.19 -2.68
C LEU A 5 1.15 11.29 -3.61
N GLY A 6 1.05 11.00 -4.89
CA GLY A 6 0.78 12.02 -5.92
C GLY A 6 1.89 13.08 -5.92
N ASN A 7 1.52 14.32 -5.59
CA ASN A 7 2.45 15.46 -5.52
C ASN A 7 2.98 15.72 -4.10
N ILE A 8 2.66 14.87 -3.13
CA ILE A 8 3.07 15.02 -1.74
C ILE A 8 4.34 14.22 -1.50
N ALA A 9 5.46 14.91 -1.28
CA ALA A 9 6.74 14.29 -0.97
C ALA A 9 6.87 14.00 0.53
N PHE A 10 7.29 12.78 0.85
CA PHE A 10 7.63 12.36 2.21
C PHE A 10 9.12 12.07 2.33
N GLU A 11 9.72 12.68 3.35
CA GLU A 11 11.09 12.40 3.74
C GLU A 11 11.11 11.18 4.68
N PRO A 12 12.13 10.31 4.56
CA PRO A 12 12.20 9.05 5.32
C PRO A 12 12.24 9.25 6.84
N VAL A 13 12.62 10.43 7.35
CA VAL A 13 12.56 10.77 8.78
C VAL A 13 11.12 10.75 9.34
N ASN A 14 10.11 10.85 8.47
CA ASN A 14 8.71 10.90 8.90
C ASN A 14 8.02 9.53 8.86
N LEU A 15 8.58 8.53 8.19
CA LEU A 15 7.95 7.21 8.05
C LEU A 15 8.24 6.36 9.29
N THR A 16 7.20 5.86 9.95
CA THR A 16 7.34 5.06 11.18
C THR A 16 6.99 3.61 11.00
N ASP A 17 6.22 3.29 9.96
CA ASP A 17 5.85 1.92 9.62
C ASP A 17 5.63 1.81 8.10
N PHE A 18 5.88 0.63 7.56
CA PHE A 18 5.70 0.30 6.15
C PHE A 18 5.36 -1.18 6.00
N ASN A 19 4.29 -1.47 5.27
CA ASN A 19 3.85 -2.80 4.92
C ASN A 19 3.41 -2.85 3.45
N GLU A 20 3.75 -3.94 2.78
CA GLU A 20 3.40 -4.23 1.40
C GLU A 20 2.77 -5.62 1.33
N SER A 21 1.57 -5.71 0.75
CA SER A 21 0.83 -6.97 0.63
C SER A 21 0.58 -7.30 -0.84
N HIS A 22 1.00 -8.50 -1.23
CA HIS A 22 0.74 -9.08 -2.55
C HIS A 22 -0.24 -10.24 -2.41
N SER A 23 -1.17 -10.35 -3.35
CA SER A 23 -2.09 -11.49 -3.41
C SER A 23 -2.44 -11.85 -4.84
N ALA A 24 -2.92 -13.07 -5.04
CA ALA A 24 -3.31 -13.60 -6.33
C ALA A 24 -4.51 -14.54 -6.18
N ASP A 25 -5.32 -14.65 -7.23
CA ASP A 25 -6.46 -15.56 -7.28
C ASP A 25 -6.09 -16.88 -7.95
N PHE A 26 -6.60 -17.96 -7.36
CA PHE A 26 -6.45 -19.31 -7.90
C PHE A 26 -7.82 -19.99 -7.96
N ALA A 27 -8.15 -20.58 -9.10
CA ALA A 27 -9.34 -21.41 -9.26
C ALA A 27 -8.98 -22.88 -9.02
N GLU A 28 -9.81 -23.56 -8.24
CA GLU A 28 -9.68 -25.00 -8.01
C GLU A 28 -10.58 -25.79 -8.98
N HIS A 29 -10.00 -26.82 -9.59
CA HIS A 29 -10.68 -27.71 -10.51
C HIS A 29 -10.66 -29.13 -9.96
N ALA A 30 -11.85 -29.65 -9.64
CA ALA A 30 -12.02 -31.04 -9.26
C ALA A 30 -11.66 -31.98 -10.42
N VAL A 31 -11.00 -33.09 -10.10
CA VAL A 31 -10.62 -34.13 -11.07
C VAL A 31 -11.23 -35.47 -10.66
N LEU A 32 -11.51 -36.34 -11.62
CA LEU A 32 -12.14 -37.63 -11.38
C LEU A 32 -11.31 -38.57 -10.48
N LYS A 33 -9.98 -38.41 -10.48
CA LYS A 33 -9.06 -39.15 -9.60
C LYS A 33 -7.83 -38.30 -9.30
N GLY A 34 -7.41 -38.30 -8.03
CA GLY A 34 -6.24 -37.55 -7.57
C GLY A 34 -6.61 -36.23 -6.88
N LYS A 35 -5.60 -35.39 -6.63
CA LYS A 35 -5.78 -34.09 -5.97
C LYS A 35 -6.36 -33.06 -6.95
N PRO A 36 -7.22 -32.14 -6.48
CA PRO A 36 -7.69 -31.01 -7.28
C PRO A 36 -6.54 -30.19 -7.87
N LYS A 37 -6.74 -29.64 -9.06
CA LYS A 37 -5.75 -28.79 -9.73
C LYS A 37 -6.05 -27.33 -9.46
N LEU A 38 -5.01 -26.55 -9.18
CA LEU A 38 -5.10 -25.10 -9.07
C LEU A 38 -4.66 -24.45 -10.39
N GLN A 39 -5.43 -23.46 -10.83
CA GLN A 39 -5.10 -22.59 -11.95
C GLN A 39 -4.93 -21.15 -11.45
N ALA A 40 -3.82 -20.50 -11.81
CA ALA A 40 -3.64 -19.08 -11.52
C ALA A 40 -4.60 -18.26 -12.39
N MET A 41 -5.39 -17.41 -11.74
CA MET A 41 -6.41 -16.57 -12.38
C MET A 41 -5.95 -15.13 -12.56
N GLY A 42 -4.90 -14.72 -11.86
CA GLY A 42 -4.31 -13.38 -11.96
C GLY A 42 -3.84 -12.88 -10.60
N GLU A 43 -3.08 -11.80 -10.64
CA GLU A 43 -2.65 -11.07 -9.46
C GLU A 43 -3.74 -10.08 -9.03
N LYS A 44 -3.84 -9.84 -7.73
CA LYS A 44 -4.66 -8.76 -7.17
C LYS A 44 -3.83 -7.48 -7.09
N LEU A 45 -4.52 -6.38 -6.79
CA LEU A 45 -3.85 -5.11 -6.51
C LEU A 45 -2.91 -5.28 -5.31
N THR A 46 -1.68 -4.80 -5.45
CA THR A 46 -0.74 -4.69 -4.33
C THR A 46 -1.20 -3.57 -3.40
N ASP A 47 -1.34 -3.88 -2.12
CA ASP A 47 -1.67 -2.90 -1.09
C ASP A 47 -0.40 -2.39 -0.42
N LEU A 48 -0.21 -1.08 -0.43
CA LEU A 48 0.87 -0.38 0.28
C LEU A 48 0.29 0.38 1.47
N SER A 49 0.71 0.03 2.68
CA SER A 49 0.32 0.68 3.92
C SER A 49 1.53 1.30 4.61
N PHE A 50 1.42 2.53 5.05
CA PHE A 50 2.50 3.22 5.76
C PHE A 50 1.94 4.16 6.82
N ALA A 51 2.73 4.38 7.88
CA ALA A 51 2.43 5.35 8.93
C ALA A 51 3.44 6.49 8.90
N ILE A 52 2.95 7.72 9.06
CA ILE A 52 3.76 8.93 9.03
C ILE A 52 3.53 9.76 10.30
N ARG A 53 4.59 10.34 10.85
CA ARG A 53 4.50 11.40 11.87
C ARG A 53 4.86 12.74 11.27
N LEU A 54 3.99 13.73 11.47
CA LEU A 54 4.25 15.13 11.07
C LEU A 54 4.86 15.88 12.26
N HIS A 55 6.10 16.34 12.10
CA HIS A 55 6.81 17.05 13.18
C HIS A 55 6.83 18.57 12.96
N HIS A 56 6.32 19.33 13.92
CA HIS A 56 6.14 20.79 13.81
C HIS A 56 7.44 21.58 13.62
N LYS A 57 8.60 21.04 14.03
CA LYS A 57 9.91 21.69 13.80
C LYS A 57 10.51 21.42 12.41
N ILE A 58 10.00 20.40 11.70
CA ILE A 58 10.56 19.95 10.41
C ILE A 58 9.70 20.51 9.25
N GLY A 59 8.44 20.86 9.50
CA GLY A 59 7.61 21.57 8.53
C GLY A 59 6.24 21.97 9.08
N GLY A 60 5.45 22.62 8.23
CA GLY A 60 4.06 22.98 8.53
C GLY A 60 3.18 21.74 8.64
N VAL A 61 2.86 21.32 9.86
CA VAL A 61 2.01 20.15 10.13
C VAL A 61 0.63 20.34 9.52
N GLU A 62 0.03 21.51 9.72
CA GLU A 62 -1.32 21.80 9.24
C GLU A 62 -1.42 21.75 7.72
N SER A 63 -0.56 22.47 7.00
CA SER A 63 -0.60 22.49 5.54
C SER A 63 -0.37 21.11 4.93
N ARG A 64 0.56 20.32 5.49
CA ARG A 64 0.81 18.94 5.05
C ARG A 64 -0.38 18.04 5.36
N TYR A 65 -1.00 18.18 6.53
CA TYR A 65 -2.19 17.42 6.90
C TYR A 65 -3.37 17.73 5.97
N GLN A 66 -3.61 19.01 5.66
CA GLN A 66 -4.64 19.42 4.70
C GLN A 66 -4.38 18.85 3.30
N SER A 67 -3.13 18.83 2.84
CA SER A 67 -2.78 18.18 1.57
C SER A 67 -3.09 16.67 1.56
N LEU A 68 -2.90 15.97 2.69
CA LEU A 68 -3.26 14.54 2.79
C LEU A 68 -4.77 14.35 2.72
N LEU A 69 -5.54 15.22 3.40
CA LEU A 69 -6.99 15.16 3.36
C LEU A 69 -7.54 15.45 1.96
N SER A 70 -6.96 16.39 1.22
CA SER A 70 -7.40 16.69 -0.15
C SER A 70 -7.00 15.62 -1.17
N ALA A 71 -5.90 14.89 -0.93
CA ALA A 71 -5.49 13.77 -1.77
C ALA A 71 -6.35 12.51 -1.58
N LYS A 72 -7.11 12.43 -0.48
CA LYS A 72 -8.06 11.35 -0.22
C LYS A 72 -9.33 11.59 -1.04
N ALA A 73 -9.36 11.03 -2.25
CA ALA A 73 -10.56 10.93 -3.08
C ALA A 73 -11.63 10.03 -2.43
#